data_AF-A0A3D4R5C6-F1
#
_entry.id   AF-A0A3D4R5C6-F1
#
_cell.length_a   1.000
_cell.length_b   1.000
_cell.length_c   1.000
_cell.angle_alpha   90.00
_cell.angle_beta   90.00
_cell.angle_gamma   90.00
#
_symmetry.space_group_name_H-M   'P 1'
#
loop_
_entity.id
_entity.type
_entity.pdbx_description
1 polymer ?
#
loop_
_entity_poly.entity_id
_entity_poly.type
_entity_poly.pdbx_seq_one_letter_code
_entity_poly.pdbx_strand_id
1 'polypeptide(L)'
;MSKIFYDHLILIEELFEEIDQVEGTEMDKAELKKILDDIVHHRILSKILELLPEVHHVDFLERFHAAPFALDHLEYLEEKTDRDITSELVL
;
A
#
# COMPACT_ATOMS: atom_id res chain seq x y z
N MET A 1 6.93 -4.06 9.80
CA MET A 1 5.96 -4.01 8.69
C MET A 1 5.72 -5.42 8.20
N SER A 2 4.45 -5.76 8.00
CA SER A 2 4.06 -6.99 7.33
C SER A 2 4.08 -6.69 5.83
N LYS A 3 4.84 -7.45 5.04
CA LYS A 3 4.98 -7.25 3.59
C LYS A 3 3.65 -7.33 2.83
N ILE A 4 2.94 -6.24 2.58
CA ILE A 4 1.66 -6.32 1.88
C ILE A 4 1.83 -6.39 0.36
N PHE A 5 0.77 -6.76 -0.34
CA PHE A 5 0.85 -7.10 -1.76
C PHE A 5 1.39 -5.97 -2.63
N TYR A 6 1.25 -4.69 -2.24
CA TYR A 6 1.74 -3.55 -3.00
C TYR A 6 3.10 -3.00 -2.51
N ASP A 7 3.71 -3.58 -1.49
CA ASP A 7 4.99 -3.07 -0.96
C ASP A 7 6.11 -3.08 -2.01
N HIS A 8 6.03 -3.99 -2.99
CA HIS A 8 6.97 -4.07 -4.10
C HIS A 8 6.73 -3.04 -5.21
N LEU A 9 5.58 -2.35 -5.19
CA LEU A 9 5.20 -1.33 -6.17
C LEU A 9 5.57 0.09 -5.70
N ILE A 10 5.79 0.26 -4.40
CA ILE A 10 6.02 1.56 -3.79
C ILE A 10 7.50 1.68 -3.45
N LEU A 11 8.14 2.74 -3.92
CA LEU A 11 9.52 3.10 -3.57
C LEU A 11 9.61 3.70 -2.15
N ILE A 12 8.93 3.08 -1.16
CA ILE A 12 8.93 3.55 0.23
C ILE A 12 10.31 3.35 0.88
N GLU A 13 11.11 2.42 0.35
CA GLU A 13 12.47 2.16 0.81
C GLU A 13 13.36 3.41 0.68
N GLU A 14 13.27 4.15 -0.43
CA GLU A 14 14.03 5.40 -0.63
C GLU A 14 13.65 6.45 0.43
N LEU A 15 12.36 6.56 0.75
CA LEU A 15 11.90 7.48 1.80
C LEU A 15 12.35 7.05 3.20
N PHE A 16 12.44 5.74 3.47
CA PHE A 16 12.97 5.23 4.73
C PHE A 16 14.48 5.49 4.86
N GLU A 17 15.23 5.39 3.76
CA GLU A 17 16.64 5.77 3.74
C GLU A 17 16.84 7.25 4.06
N GLU A 18 16.00 8.14 3.49
CA GLU A 18 16.00 9.56 3.82
C GLU A 18 15.70 9.81 5.31
N ILE A 19 14.72 9.09 5.89
CA ILE A 19 14.42 9.18 7.34
C ILE A 19 15.63 8.72 8.19
N ASP A 20 16.40 7.73 7.72
CA ASP A 20 17.59 7.28 8.45
C ASP A 20 18.70 8.33 8.49
N GLN A 21 18.74 9.25 7.51
CA GLN A 21 19.67 10.38 7.48
C GLN A 21 19.23 11.56 8.36
N VAL A 22 17.97 11.59 8.83
CA VAL A 22 17.47 12.67 9.70
C VAL A 22 18.12 12.59 11.08
N GLU A 23 18.50 13.75 11.65
CA GLU A 23 18.99 13.83 13.02
C GLU A 23 17.87 13.49 14.01
N GLY A 24 18.12 12.53 14.91
CA GLY A 24 17.13 12.08 15.89
C GLY A 24 17.54 10.77 16.54
N THR A 25 16.77 10.31 17.52
CA THR A 25 16.99 8.99 18.10
C THR A 25 16.42 7.90 17.18
N GLU A 26 16.92 6.67 17.33
CA GLU A 26 16.36 5.51 16.61
C GLU A 26 14.86 5.32 16.89
N MET A 27 14.39 5.74 18.06
CA MET A 27 12.96 5.71 18.41
C MET A 27 12.16 6.72 17.59
N ASP A 28 12.65 7.96 17.45
CA ASP A 28 12.00 9.00 16.64
C ASP A 28 11.96 8.61 15.16
N LYS A 29 13.06 8.03 14.65
CA LYS A 29 13.13 7.51 13.28
C LYS A 29 12.14 6.37 13.06
N ALA A 30 12.05 5.43 14.00
CA ALA A 30 11.08 4.33 13.92
C ALA A 30 9.63 4.85 13.93
N GLU A 31 9.33 5.89 14.71
CA GLU A 31 8.03 6.55 14.72
C GLU A 31 7.72 7.24 13.38
N LEU A 32 8.68 7.97 12.81
CA LEU A 32 8.54 8.59 11.49
C LEU A 32 8.30 7.56 10.38
N LYS A 33 9.07 6.45 10.38
CA LYS A 33 8.86 5.35 9.43
C LYS A 33 7.47 4.74 9.56
N LYS A 34 6.99 4.56 10.79
CA LYS A 34 5.63 4.07 11.04
C LYS A 34 4.56 5.04 10.54
N ILE A 35 4.72 6.34 10.80
CA ILE A 35 3.78 7.37 10.30
C ILE A 35 3.75 7.36 8.78
N LEU A 36 4.92 7.26 8.14
CA LEU A 36 5.01 7.19 6.69
C LEU A 36 4.32 5.94 6.14
N ASP A 37 4.57 4.78 6.72
CA ASP A 37 3.91 3.51 6.38
C ASP A 37 2.38 3.62 6.50
N ASP A 38 1.88 4.17 7.61
CA ASP A 38 0.45 4.38 7.84
C ASP A 38 -0.17 5.34 6.79
N ILE A 39 0.53 6.43 6.43
CA ILE A 39 0.08 7.38 5.40
C ILE A 39 0.02 6.70 4.03
N VAL A 40 1.06 5.97 3.66
CA VAL A 40 1.14 5.26 2.37
C VAL A 40 0.05 4.21 2.31
N HIS A 41 -0.07 3.37 3.34
CA HIS A 41 -1.11 2.35 3.44
C HIS A 41 -2.51 2.93 3.24
N HIS A 42 -2.82 4.01 3.97
CA HIS A 42 -4.13 4.66 3.87
C HIS A 42 -4.36 5.21 2.46
N ARG A 43 -3.37 5.89 1.88
CA ARG A 43 -3.48 6.51 0.55
C ARG A 43 -3.69 5.48 -0.55
N ILE A 44 -2.95 4.37 -0.50
CA ILE A 44 -3.08 3.28 -1.46
C ILE A 44 -4.45 2.62 -1.34
N LEU A 45 -4.88 2.29 -0.11
CA LEU A 45 -6.20 1.69 0.11
C LEU A 45 -7.33 2.61 -0.37
N SER A 46 -7.26 3.90 -0.08
CA SER A 46 -8.22 4.88 -0.59
C SER A 46 -8.25 4.92 -2.11
N LYS A 47 -7.09 4.99 -2.77
CA LYS A 47 -6.98 5.00 -4.24
C LYS A 47 -7.56 3.72 -4.85
N ILE A 48 -7.31 2.56 -4.24
CA ILE A 48 -7.90 1.29 -4.67
C ILE A 48 -9.42 1.34 -4.59
N LEU A 49 -9.98 1.78 -3.46
CA LEU A 49 -11.44 1.87 -3.29
C LEU A 49 -12.08 2.94 -4.18
N GLU A 50 -11.36 4.00 -4.55
CA GLU A 50 -11.84 4.98 -5.54
C GLU A 50 -11.88 4.41 -6.96
N LEU A 51 -10.93 3.55 -7.32
CA LEU A 51 -10.85 2.93 -8.65
C LEU A 51 -11.77 1.72 -8.77
N LEU A 52 -11.92 0.94 -7.69
CA LEU A 52 -12.74 -0.25 -7.63
C LEU A 52 -14.23 0.13 -7.56
N PRO A 53 -15.10 -0.47 -8.37
CA PRO A 53 -16.55 -0.28 -8.22
C PRO A 53 -17.02 -0.67 -6.81
N GLU A 54 -17.92 0.13 -6.22
CA GLU A 54 -18.42 -0.06 -4.84
C GLU A 54 -18.96 -1.48 -4.56
N VAL A 55 -19.54 -2.12 -5.57
CA VAL A 55 -20.05 -3.51 -5.48
C VAL A 55 -18.98 -4.55 -5.16
N HIS A 56 -17.70 -4.23 -5.42
CA HIS A 56 -16.56 -5.12 -5.17
C HIS A 56 -15.75 -4.73 -3.93
N HIS A 57 -16.08 -3.62 -3.25
CA HIS A 57 -15.32 -3.15 -2.08
C HIS A 57 -15.29 -4.17 -0.95
N VAL A 58 -16.45 -4.74 -0.60
CA VAL A 58 -16.56 -5.71 0.50
C VAL A 58 -15.76 -6.98 0.20
N ASP A 59 -15.90 -7.52 -1.02
CA ASP A 59 -15.19 -8.73 -1.46
C ASP A 59 -13.67 -8.51 -1.46
N PHE A 60 -13.21 -7.36 -1.96
CA PHE A 60 -11.80 -6.99 -1.89
C PHE A 60 -11.29 -6.89 -0.46
N LEU A 61 -12.03 -6.23 0.44
CA LEU A 61 -11.63 -6.09 1.84
C LEU A 61 -11.56 -7.44 2.56
N GLU A 62 -12.50 -8.34 2.32
CA GLU A 62 -12.47 -9.71 2.87
C GLU A 62 -11.25 -10.49 2.36
N ARG A 63 -10.97 -10.43 1.05
CA ARG A 63 -9.77 -11.04 0.44
C ARG A 63 -8.48 -10.45 1.03
N PHE A 64 -8.41 -9.14 1.15
CA PHE A 64 -7.25 -8.43 1.69
C PHE A 64 -7.03 -8.77 3.16
N HIS A 65 -8.08 -8.79 3.99
CA HIS A 65 -7.98 -9.18 5.40
C HIS A 65 -7.55 -10.65 5.57
N ALA A 66 -8.01 -11.55 4.69
CA ALA A 66 -7.66 -12.96 4.74
C ALA A 66 -6.20 -13.22 4.33
N ALA A 67 -5.70 -12.53 3.30
CA ALA A 67 -4.38 -12.77 2.74
C ALA A 67 -3.71 -11.48 2.23
N PRO A 68 -3.27 -10.54 3.09
CA PRO A 68 -2.84 -9.19 2.68
C PRO A 68 -1.54 -9.16 1.84
N PHE A 69 -0.81 -10.27 1.80
CA PHE A 69 0.45 -10.45 1.06
C PHE A 69 0.25 -11.00 -0.35
N ALA A 70 -0.98 -11.42 -0.69
CA ALA A 70 -1.23 -12.18 -1.90
C ALA A 70 -1.23 -11.29 -3.14
N LEU A 71 -0.37 -11.61 -4.11
CA LEU A 71 -0.19 -10.83 -5.34
C LEU A 71 -1.42 -10.91 -6.26
N ASP A 72 -2.29 -11.91 -6.06
CA ASP A 72 -3.56 -12.05 -6.79
C ASP A 72 -4.54 -10.89 -6.53
N HIS A 73 -4.30 -10.08 -5.50
CA HIS A 73 -5.05 -8.84 -5.30
C HIS A 73 -4.87 -7.85 -6.45
N LEU A 74 -3.67 -7.77 -7.06
CA LEU A 74 -3.47 -6.90 -8.22
C LEU A 74 -4.27 -7.40 -9.42
N GLU A 75 -4.19 -8.70 -9.72
CA GLU A 75 -4.95 -9.32 -10.79
C GLU A 75 -6.46 -9.11 -10.60
N TYR A 76 -6.95 -9.28 -9.38
CA TYR A 76 -8.35 -9.03 -9.04
C TYR A 76 -8.74 -7.57 -9.31
N LEU A 77 -7.92 -6.62 -8.85
CA LEU A 77 -8.20 -5.20 -9.03
C LEU A 77 -8.19 -4.82 -10.52
N GLU A 78 -7.22 -5.29 -11.30
CA GLU A 78 -7.16 -5.04 -12.75
C GLU A 78 -8.36 -5.66 -13.48
N GLU A 79 -8.77 -6.89 -13.14
CA GLU A 79 -9.94 -7.56 -13.73
C GLU A 79 -11.25 -6.81 -13.43
N LYS A 80 -11.42 -6.30 -12.20
CA LYS A 80 -12.66 -5.62 -11.79
C LYS A 80 -12.73 -4.15 -12.17
N THR A 81 -11.60 -3.52 -12.46
CA THR A 81 -11.54 -2.11 -12.85
C THR A 81 -11.36 -1.89 -14.35
N ASP A 82 -10.95 -2.94 -15.09
CA ASP A 82 -10.56 -2.87 -16.51
C ASP A 82 -9.48 -1.80 -16.74
N ARG A 83 -8.57 -1.66 -15.77
CA ARG A 83 -7.50 -0.66 -15.73
C ARG A 83 -6.22 -1.28 -15.23
N ASP A 84 -5.11 -0.70 -15.65
CA ASP A 84 -3.78 -0.99 -15.10
C ASP A 84 -3.63 -0.29 -13.74
N ILE A 85 -4.04 -1.00 -12.69
CA ILE A 85 -3.96 -0.52 -11.31
C ILE A 85 -2.51 -0.41 -10.85
N THR A 86 -1.65 -1.30 -11.33
CA THR A 86 -0.21 -1.26 -11.03
C THR A 86 0.38 0.10 -11.39
N SER A 87 0.14 0.59 -12.61
CA SER A 87 0.59 1.91 -13.07
C SER A 87 -0.02 3.10 -12.29
N GLU A 88 -1.23 2.95 -11.74
CA GLU A 88 -1.91 3.99 -10.94
C GLU A 88 -1.44 4.04 -9.48
N LEU A 89 -0.81 2.97 -8.99
CA LEU A 89 -0.33 2.84 -7.61
C LEU A 89 1.17 3.12 -7.45
N VAL A 90 1.93 3.12 -8.55
CA VAL A 90 3.35 3.52 -8.56
C VAL A 90 3.44 5.00 -8.16
N LEU A 91 4.09 5.27 -7.03
CA LEU A 91 4.40 6.61 -6.51
C LEU A 91 5.84 7.00 -6.85
#